data_AF-F8NZE3-F1
#
_entry.id   AF-F8NZE3-F1
#
_cell.length_a   1.000
_cell.length_b   1.000
_cell.length_c   1.000
_cell.angle_alpha   90.00
_cell.angle_beta   90.00
_cell.angle_gamma   90.00
#
_symmetry.space_group_name_H-M   'P 1'
#
loop_
_entity.id
_entity.type
_entity.pdbx_description
1 polymer ?
#
loop_
_entity_poly.entity_id
_entity_poly.type
_entity_poly.pdbx_seq_one_letter_code
_entity_poly.pdbx_strand_id
1 'polypeptide(L)'
;MASVVSNSVSGEWMSTNQMAQEFAGLPPRGNAVKTCSPRINLYLPLHHHVESVHFTHADGRTLHPALAIVQTPGREYYILKDNGMQVGCEEDGVAGVWMQVLGCSNRGLEDKRMQGS
;
A
#
# COMPACT_ATOMS: atom_id res chain seq x y z
N MET A 1 -7.87 -1.33 -7.01
CA MET A 1 -8.21 -0.17 -6.16
C MET A 1 -8.95 -0.66 -4.93
N ALA A 2 -8.38 -0.48 -3.74
CA ALA A 2 -9.11 -0.62 -2.48
C ALA A 2 -9.59 0.78 -2.08
N SER A 3 -10.89 1.04 -2.18
CA SER A 3 -11.50 2.30 -1.78
C SER A 3 -11.78 2.25 -0.28
N VAL A 4 -11.01 2.99 0.51
CA VAL A 4 -11.35 3.25 1.91
C VAL A 4 -12.11 4.57 1.95
N VAL A 5 -13.41 4.52 2.22
CA VAL A 5 -14.08 5.68 2.81
C VAL A 5 -13.86 5.57 4.31
N SER A 6 -12.66 5.98 4.77
CA SER A 6 -12.45 6.30 6.18
C SER A 6 -13.07 7.66 6.44
N ASN A 7 -14.37 7.69 6.73
CA ASN A 7 -14.98 8.91 7.23
C ASN A 7 -14.68 9.02 8.74
N SER A 8 -13.79 9.96 9.07
CA SER A 8 -13.56 10.56 10.39
C SER A 8 -13.13 9.66 11.55
N VAL A 9 -11.87 9.81 11.97
CA VAL A 9 -11.38 9.36 13.29
C VAL A 9 -11.75 10.35 14.42
N SER A 10 -12.59 11.35 14.13
CA SER A 10 -13.12 12.31 15.10
C SER A 10 -14.63 12.46 14.89
N GLY A 11 -15.40 11.56 15.48
CA GLY A 11 -16.87 11.59 15.48
C GLY A 11 -17.40 10.70 16.59
N GLU A 12 -18.59 11.00 17.07
CA GLU A 12 -19.29 10.11 18.00
C GLU A 12 -19.69 8.83 17.26
N TRP A 13 -19.56 7.67 17.91
CA TRP A 13 -20.04 6.42 17.34
C TRP A 13 -21.56 6.48 17.16
N MET A 14 -22.01 6.46 15.91
CA MET A 14 -23.42 6.50 15.56
C MET A 14 -23.92 5.16 15.04
N SER A 15 -25.11 4.74 15.48
CA SER A 15 -25.81 3.60 14.87
C SER A 15 -26.32 3.95 13.45
N THR A 16 -26.63 2.95 12.61
CA THR A 16 -27.21 3.18 11.27
C THR A 16 -28.46 4.07 11.32
N ASN A 17 -29.31 3.86 12.34
CA ASN A 17 -30.50 4.69 12.55
C ASN A 17 -30.15 6.12 12.96
N GLN A 18 -29.05 6.32 13.69
CA GLN A 18 -28.59 7.63 14.12
C GLN A 18 -27.97 8.42 12.96
N MET A 19 -27.19 7.76 12.08
CA MET A 19 -26.72 8.37 10.83
C MET A 19 -27.88 8.76 9.90
N ALA A 20 -28.90 7.90 9.80
CA ALA A 20 -30.10 8.22 9.01
C ALA A 20 -30.90 9.38 9.61
N GLN A 21 -30.96 9.49 10.95
CA GLN A 21 -31.62 10.60 11.64
C GLN A 21 -30.85 11.91 11.47
N GLU A 22 -29.52 11.88 11.58
CA GLU A 22 -28.66 13.05 11.33
C GLU A 22 -28.78 13.53 9.88
N PHE A 23 -28.75 12.61 8.92
CA PHE A 23 -28.98 12.94 7.51
C PHE A 23 -30.37 13.55 7.28
N ALA A 24 -31.38 13.08 8.01
CA ALA A 24 -32.73 13.63 7.99
C ALA A 24 -32.90 14.94 8.80
N GLY A 25 -31.83 15.47 9.41
CA GLY A 25 -31.85 16.70 10.20
C GLY A 25 -32.62 16.59 11.53
N LEU A 26 -32.83 15.38 12.04
CA LEU A 26 -33.56 15.13 13.28
C LEU A 26 -32.62 15.30 14.50
N PRO A 27 -33.11 15.85 15.63
CA PRO A 27 -32.29 16.08 16.81
C PRO A 27 -31.81 14.76 17.42
N PRO A 28 -30.56 14.71 17.94
CA PRO A 28 -30.01 13.48 18.52
C PRO A 28 -30.80 13.08 19.76
N ARG A 29 -31.44 11.91 19.72
CA ARG A 29 -32.02 11.28 20.91
C ARG A 29 -30.87 10.68 21.72
N GLY A 30 -30.45 11.39 22.77
CA GLY A 30 -29.40 10.90 23.67
C GLY A 30 -29.75 9.51 24.19
N ASN A 31 -28.89 8.52 23.95
CA ASN A 31 -29.02 7.18 24.52
C ASN A 31 -27.66 6.46 24.59
N ALA A 32 -27.49 5.77 25.72
CA ALA A 32 -26.34 5.01 26.18
C ALA A 32 -25.42 4.47 25.06
N VAL A 33 -24.14 4.84 25.14
CA VAL A 33 -23.05 4.33 24.33
C VAL A 33 -22.93 2.82 24.59
N LYS A 34 -23.62 2.01 23.79
CA LYS A 34 -23.27 0.61 23.64
C LYS A 34 -22.00 0.59 22.81
N THR A 35 -20.89 0.24 23.44
CA THR A 35 -19.61 -0.05 22.79
C THR A 35 -19.76 -1.30 21.91
N CYS A 36 -20.44 -1.15 20.78
CA CYS A 36 -20.47 -2.17 19.76
C CYS A 36 -19.18 -2.02 18.95
N SER A 37 -18.22 -2.91 19.14
CA SER A 37 -17.09 -3.03 18.22
C SER A 37 -17.63 -3.52 16.88
N PRO A 38 -17.70 -2.68 15.83
CA PRO A 38 -18.19 -3.15 14.55
C PRO A 38 -17.23 -4.22 14.04
N ARG A 39 -17.75 -5.41 13.75
CA ARG A 39 -17.02 -6.44 13.01
C ARG A 39 -16.96 -6.02 11.55
N ILE A 40 -15.94 -5.26 11.19
CA ILE A 40 -15.64 -4.90 9.79
C ILE A 40 -14.93 -6.09 9.16
N ASN A 41 -15.54 -6.69 8.13
CA ASN A 41 -14.89 -7.70 7.31
C ASN A 41 -14.39 -7.04 6.04
N LEU A 42 -13.08 -7.10 5.78
CA LEU A 42 -12.46 -6.57 4.58
C LEU A 42 -12.15 -7.71 3.62
N TYR A 43 -12.57 -7.58 2.37
CA TYR A 43 -12.14 -8.46 1.30
C TYR A 43 -10.85 -7.91 0.70
N LEU A 44 -9.80 -8.72 0.69
CA LEU A 44 -8.56 -8.41 -0.03
C LEU A 44 -8.53 -9.21 -1.34
N PRO A 45 -8.53 -8.54 -2.51
CA PRO A 45 -8.27 -9.20 -3.78
C PRO A 45 -6.94 -9.94 -3.79
N LEU A 46 -6.87 -11.05 -4.52
CA LEU A 46 -5.69 -11.92 -4.58
C LEU A 46 -4.40 -11.19 -4.98
N HIS A 47 -4.49 -10.21 -5.89
CA HIS A 47 -3.36 -9.40 -6.34
C HIS A 47 -2.84 -8.39 -5.30
N HIS A 48 -3.53 -8.24 -4.17
CA HIS A 48 -3.04 -7.47 -3.02
C HIS A 48 -2.44 -8.36 -1.93
N HIS A 49 -2.48 -9.69 -2.09
CA HIS A 49 -1.76 -10.57 -1.18
C HIS A 49 -0.27 -10.47 -1.43
N VAL A 50 0.45 -10.05 -0.39
CA VAL A 50 1.91 -10.09 -0.36
C VAL A 50 2.31 -11.47 0.16
N GLU A 51 2.98 -12.25 -0.69
CA GLU A 51 3.54 -13.53 -0.31
C GLU A 51 4.92 -13.37 0.34
N SER A 52 5.75 -12.50 -0.22
CA SER A 52 7.09 -12.23 0.30
C SER A 52 7.65 -10.89 -0.14
N VAL A 53 8.69 -10.44 0.57
CA VAL A 53 9.45 -9.22 0.26
C VAL A 53 10.92 -9.55 0.23
N HIS A 54 11.61 -9.19 -0.84
CA HIS A 54 13.02 -9.51 -1.08
C HIS A 54 13.87 -8.24 -1.19
N PHE A 55 15.06 -8.28 -0.58
CA PHE A 55 16.10 -7.23 -0.71
C PHE A 55 17.25 -7.66 -1.62
N THR A 56 17.14 -8.86 -2.18
CA THR A 56 18.08 -9.47 -3.10
C THR A 56 17.31 -9.93 -4.32
N HIS A 57 17.92 -9.80 -5.48
CA HIS A 57 17.42 -10.39 -6.70
C HIS A 57 17.60 -11.92 -6.66
N ALA A 58 16.85 -12.68 -7.48
CA ALA A 58 16.86 -14.15 -7.53
C ALA A 58 18.23 -14.80 -7.81
N ASP A 59 19.18 -14.04 -8.34
CA ASP A 59 20.58 -14.46 -8.57
C ASP A 59 21.49 -14.20 -7.36
N GLY A 60 20.92 -13.81 -6.22
CA GLY A 60 21.62 -13.56 -4.96
C GLY A 60 22.26 -12.18 -4.87
N ARG A 61 22.14 -11.32 -5.89
CA ARG A 61 22.70 -9.97 -5.87
C ARG A 61 21.81 -9.03 -5.05
N THR A 62 22.42 -8.19 -4.23
CA THR A 62 21.70 -7.19 -3.44
C THR A 62 21.08 -6.13 -4.34
N LEU A 63 19.82 -5.80 -4.07
CA LEU A 63 19.15 -4.67 -4.72
C LEU A 63 19.73 -3.35 -4.23
N HIS A 64 19.50 -2.27 -4.98
CA HIS A 64 19.78 -0.93 -4.53
C HIS A 64 19.13 -0.69 -3.14
N PRO A 65 19.80 -0.05 -2.17
CA PRO A 65 19.32 0.06 -0.78
C PRO A 65 17.92 0.67 -0.61
N ALA A 66 17.50 1.50 -1.57
CA ALA A 66 16.18 2.12 -1.60
C ALA A 66 15.07 1.19 -2.16
N LEU A 67 15.41 0.04 -2.72
CA LEU A 67 14.48 -0.87 -3.39
C LEU A 67 14.20 -2.14 -2.60
N ALA A 68 13.01 -2.69 -2.83
CA ALA A 68 12.64 -4.05 -2.47
C ALA A 68 11.74 -4.64 -3.58
N ILE A 69 11.69 -5.96 -3.66
CA ILE A 69 10.76 -6.69 -4.54
C ILE A 69 9.63 -7.25 -3.68
N VAL A 70 8.39 -6.98 -4.04
CA VAL A 70 7.19 -7.58 -3.45
C VAL A 70 6.68 -8.65 -4.39
N GLN A 71 6.58 -9.87 -3.89
CA GLN A 71 5.99 -10.98 -4.62
C GLN A 71 4.53 -11.15 -4.22
N THR A 72 3.67 -11.18 -5.23
CA THR A 72 2.25 -11.51 -5.10
C THR A 72 1.97 -12.79 -5.91
N PRO A 73 0.83 -13.47 -5.70
CA PRO A 73 0.55 -14.75 -6.37
C PRO A 73 0.59 -14.71 -7.91
N GLY A 74 0.48 -13.51 -8.51
CA GLY A 74 0.45 -13.35 -9.97
C GLY A 74 1.45 -12.35 -10.53
N ARG A 75 2.30 -11.73 -9.69
CA ARG A 75 3.28 -10.74 -10.17
C ARG A 75 4.30 -10.36 -9.12
N GLU A 76 5.47 -9.95 -9.61
CA GLU A 76 6.47 -9.24 -8.84
C GLU A 76 6.42 -7.72 -9.08
N TYR A 77 6.65 -6.95 -8.03
CA TYR A 77 6.70 -5.49 -8.08
C TYR A 77 7.99 -4.97 -7.46
N TYR A 78 8.61 -3.98 -8.13
CA TYR A 78 9.67 -3.20 -7.52
C TYR A 78 9.05 -2.04 -6.76
N ILE A 79 9.40 -1.90 -5.48
CA ILE A 79 8.89 -0.84 -4.61
C ILE A 79 10.04 -0.05 -3.98
N LEU A 80 9.76 1.19 -3.58
CA LEU A 80 10.60 1.90 -2.64
C LEU A 80 10.42 1.32 -1.24
N LYS A 81 11.54 1.03 -0.57
CA LYS A 81 11.56 0.37 0.74
C LYS A 81 10.97 1.23 1.86
N ASP A 82 11.06 2.55 1.74
CA ASP A 82 10.66 3.50 2.77
C ASP A 82 9.13 3.66 2.87
N ASN A 83 8.43 3.61 1.74
CA ASN A 83 7.01 3.95 1.66
C ASN A 83 6.15 2.94 0.90
N GLY A 84 6.75 1.90 0.30
CA GLY A 84 6.03 0.86 -0.44
C GLY A 84 5.53 1.30 -1.82
N MET A 85 5.96 2.47 -2.31
CA MET A 85 5.53 2.98 -3.61
C MET A 85 6.07 2.10 -4.73
N GLN A 86 5.18 1.61 -5.59
CA GLN A 86 5.56 0.85 -6.78
C GLN A 86 6.30 1.74 -7.79
N VAL A 87 7.48 1.27 -8.20
CA VAL A 87 8.35 1.92 -9.19
C VAL A 87 8.67 1.02 -10.38
N GLY A 88 8.12 -0.20 -10.38
CA GLY A 88 8.33 -1.18 -11.44
C GLY A 88 7.46 -2.42 -11.27
N CYS A 89 7.54 -3.32 -12.24
CA CYS A 89 6.90 -4.63 -12.21
C CYS A 89 7.79 -5.69 -12.87
N GLU A 90 7.35 -6.94 -12.83
CA GLU A 90 8.05 -8.09 -13.41
C GLU A 90 8.42 -7.88 -14.90
N GLU A 91 7.50 -7.34 -15.70
CA GLU A 91 7.67 -7.22 -17.16
C GLU A 91 8.63 -6.10 -17.55
N ASP A 92 8.50 -4.94 -16.91
CA ASP A 92 9.23 -3.73 -17.29
C ASP A 92 10.48 -3.51 -16.41
N GLY A 93 10.60 -4.23 -15.29
CA GLY A 93 11.59 -3.96 -14.26
C GLY A 93 11.36 -2.62 -13.56
N VAL A 94 12.42 -2.03 -13.01
CA VAL A 94 12.40 -0.66 -12.48
C VAL A 94 12.22 0.32 -13.64
N ALA A 95 11.19 1.19 -13.56
CA ALA A 95 10.90 2.15 -14.60
C ALA A 95 12.07 3.12 -14.83
N GLY A 96 12.28 3.53 -16.09
CA GLY A 96 13.48 4.27 -16.48
C GLY A 96 13.74 5.58 -15.73
N VAL A 97 12.68 6.30 -15.34
CA VAL A 97 12.82 7.50 -14.49
C VAL A 97 13.40 7.15 -13.10
N TRP A 98 12.97 6.05 -12.51
CA TRP A 98 13.45 5.59 -11.21
C TRP A 98 14.86 5.00 -11.29
N MET A 99 15.20 4.35 -12.40
CA MET A 99 16.58 3.93 -12.67
C MET A 99 17.56 5.10 -12.62
N GLN A 100 17.19 6.23 -13.25
CA GLN A 100 18.01 7.45 -13.27
C GLN A 100 18.11 8.10 -11.89
N VAL A 101 16.98 8.20 -11.18
CA VAL A 101 16.93 8.81 -9.83
C VAL A 101 17.71 7.98 -8.81
N LEU A 102 17.62 6.65 -8.88
CA LEU A 102 18.25 5.74 -7.93
C LEU A 102 19.65 5.29 -8.35
N GLY A 103 20.07 5.55 -9.60
CA GLY A 103 21.34 5.03 -10.11
C GLY A 103 21.38 3.50 -10.16
N CYS A 104 20.27 2.86 -10.54
CA CYS A 104 20.16 1.41 -10.63
C CYS A 104 19.77 0.94 -12.03
N SER A 105 20.05 -0.32 -12.33
CA SER A 105 19.62 -1.00 -13.55
C SER A 105 18.14 -1.35 -13.54
N ASN A 106 17.61 -1.86 -14.66
CA ASN A 106 16.22 -2.31 -14.77
C ASN A 106 15.88 -3.46 -13.79
N ARG A 107 16.89 -4.20 -13.32
CA ARG A 107 16.73 -5.25 -12.30
C ARG A 107 16.85 -4.71 -10.87
N GLY A 108 16.94 -3.38 -10.70
CA GLY A 108 17.13 -2.74 -9.41
C GLY A 108 18.50 -2.93 -8.78
N LEU A 109 19.50 -3.41 -9.54
CA LEU A 109 20.89 -3.54 -9.06
C LEU A 109 21.64 -2.22 -9.23
N GLU A 110 22.50 -1.84 -8.28
CA GLU A 110 23.35 -0.65 -8.38
C GLU A 110 24.17 -0.64 -9.67
N ASP A 111 24.10 0.46 -10.44
CA ASP A 111 24.99 0.65 -11.58
C ASP A 111 26.19 1.51 -11.16
N LYS A 112 27.32 0.85 -10.89
CA LYS A 112 28.58 1.50 -10.51
C LYS A 112 29.13 2.45 -11.58
N ARG A 113 28.59 2.46 -12.79
CA ARG A 113 28.99 3.38 -13.87
C ARG A 113 28.37 4.78 -13.73
N MET A 114 27.36 4.96 -12.89
CA MET A 114 26.70 6.27 -12.69
C MET A 114 27.16 7.03 -11.43
N GLN A 115 28.06 6.46 -10.62
CA GLN A 115 28.61 7.12 -9.41
C GLN A 115 29.86 7.99 -9.68
N GLY A 116 30.24 8.22 -10.94
CA GLY A 116 31.40 9.03 -11.31
C GLY A 116 31.01 10.30 -12.06
N SER A 117 30.77 11.40 -11.35
CA SER A 117 30.86 12.79 -11.83
C SER A 117 31.02 13.73 -10.64
#